data_AF-A0A7S1QUC8-F1
#
_entry.id   AF-A0A7S1QUC8-F1
#
_cell.length_a   1.000
_cell.length_b   1.000
_cell.length_c   1.000
_cell.angle_alpha   90.00
_cell.angle_beta   90.00
_cell.angle_gamma   90.00
#
_symmetry.space_group_name_H-M   'P 1'
#
loop_
_entity.id
_entity.type
_entity.pdbx_description
1 polymer ?
#
loop_
_entity_poly.entity_id
_entity_poly.type
_entity_poly.pdbx_seq_one_letter_code
_entity_poly.pdbx_strand_id
1 'polypeptide(L)'
;DGGTHEEKADASRGRAEFRFSESIWDAAIFIGRRELGLGGSLLVALALAANVCVQAVFVLLVVTNLVKQQFSQEDLDGLRAWRYKIGHDARFGSGRSSSSLVERVCNNDLTLEMATDQV
;
A
#
# COMPACT_ATOMS: atom_id res chain seq x y z
N ASP A 1 7.96 -62.88 7.64
CA ASP A 1 9.31 -62.55 8.10
C ASP A 1 10.05 -61.84 7.00
N GLY A 2 10.07 -60.51 6.96
CA GLY A 2 10.71 -59.66 7.97
C GLY A 2 12.11 -59.36 7.42
N GLY A 3 12.33 -58.28 6.67
CA GLY A 3 12.15 -56.90 7.10
C GLY A 3 13.54 -56.26 7.22
N THR A 4 14.27 -56.15 6.12
CA THR A 4 15.47 -55.29 6.03
C THR A 4 15.07 -53.99 5.35
N HIS A 5 14.29 -53.19 6.09
CA HIS A 5 14.25 -51.76 5.85
C HIS A 5 15.54 -51.18 6.42
N GLU A 6 16.58 -51.13 5.59
CA GLU A 6 17.65 -50.16 5.79
C GLU A 6 17.04 -48.78 5.54
N GLU A 7 16.42 -48.25 6.60
CA GLU A 7 16.03 -46.86 6.72
C GLU A 7 17.32 -46.03 6.68
N LYS A 8 17.74 -45.67 5.47
CA LYS A 8 18.62 -44.52 5.26
C LYS A 8 17.83 -43.30 5.74
N ALA A 9 17.98 -42.99 7.02
CA ALA A 9 17.65 -41.68 7.56
C ALA A 9 18.53 -40.67 6.80
N ASP A 10 18.01 -40.17 5.69
CA ASP A 10 18.58 -39.07 4.94
C ASP A 10 18.49 -37.84 5.84
N ALA A 11 19.60 -37.57 6.51
CA ALA A 11 19.86 -36.31 7.18
C ALA A 11 20.04 -35.20 6.12
N SER A 12 19.03 -34.95 5.29
CA SER A 12 18.95 -33.75 4.46
C SER A 12 18.54 -32.59 5.34
N ARG A 13 19.50 -32.11 6.15
CA ARG A 13 19.58 -30.69 6.50
C ARG A 13 19.64 -29.93 5.18
N GLY A 14 18.47 -29.57 4.64
CA GLY A 14 18.35 -28.75 3.45
C GLY A 14 19.13 -27.48 3.66
N ARG A 15 20.34 -27.40 3.08
CA ARG A 15 21.10 -26.16 3.05
C ARG A 15 20.31 -25.23 2.15
N ALA A 16 19.62 -24.26 2.72
CA ALA A 16 19.00 -23.20 1.94
C ALA A 16 20.12 -22.47 1.18
N GLU A 17 20.16 -22.63 -0.14
CA GLU A 17 21.10 -21.91 -0.98
C GLU A 17 20.66 -20.44 -1.06
N PHE A 18 21.53 -19.54 -0.61
CA PHE A 18 21.29 -18.12 -0.74
C PHE A 18 21.61 -17.67 -2.16
N ARG A 19 20.61 -17.15 -2.89
CA ARG A 19 20.77 -16.60 -4.22
C ARG A 19 20.74 -15.07 -4.14
N PHE A 20 21.87 -14.45 -4.47
CA PHE A 20 21.95 -12.99 -4.58
C PHE A 20 20.96 -12.47 -5.63
N SER A 21 20.26 -11.41 -5.27
CA SER A 21 19.43 -10.60 -6.12
C SER A 21 20.16 -9.32 -6.53
N GLU A 22 19.76 -8.71 -7.64
CA GLU A 22 20.26 -7.41 -8.08
C GLU A 22 19.63 -6.30 -7.24
N SER A 23 20.04 -6.24 -5.96
CA SER A 23 19.52 -5.34 -4.95
C SER A 23 20.66 -4.67 -4.19
N ILE A 24 20.47 -3.42 -3.79
CA ILE A 24 21.49 -2.68 -3.02
C ILE A 24 21.77 -3.32 -1.65
N TRP A 25 20.78 -4.01 -1.08
CA TRP A 25 20.92 -4.76 0.18
C TRP A 25 21.91 -5.91 0.06
N ASP A 26 21.85 -6.60 -1.07
CA ASP A 26 22.74 -7.72 -1.38
C ASP A 26 24.15 -7.22 -1.74
N ALA A 27 24.23 -6.09 -2.47
CA ALA A 27 25.49 -5.43 -2.78
C ALA A 27 26.23 -4.94 -1.53
N ALA A 28 25.50 -4.49 -0.50
CA ALA A 28 26.07 -4.00 0.76
C ALA A 28 26.92 -5.04 1.50
N ILE A 29 26.64 -6.33 1.31
CA ILE A 29 27.41 -7.45 1.89
C ILE A 29 28.88 -7.40 1.44
N PHE A 30 29.15 -6.81 0.28
CA PHE A 30 30.49 -6.74 -0.28
C PHE A 30 31.27 -5.45 0.09
N ILE A 31 30.72 -4.58 0.93
CA ILE A 31 31.46 -3.40 1.42
C ILE A 31 32.69 -3.86 2.23
N GLY A 32 33.85 -3.29 1.92
CA GLY A 32 35.13 -3.61 2.59
C GLY A 32 35.82 -4.87 2.05
N ARG A 33 35.24 -5.52 1.04
CA ARG A 33 35.84 -6.67 0.35
C ARG A 33 36.90 -6.20 -0.65
N ARG A 34 38.02 -6.93 -0.74
CA ARG A 34 39.14 -6.58 -1.65
C ARG A 34 38.73 -6.61 -3.11
N GLU A 35 37.73 -7.42 -3.43
CA GLU A 35 37.17 -7.66 -4.76
C GLU A 35 36.48 -6.41 -5.32
N LEU A 36 35.85 -5.58 -4.47
CA LEU A 36 35.31 -4.27 -4.88
C LEU A 36 36.33 -3.13 -4.79
N GLY A 37 37.39 -3.33 -4.00
CA GLY A 37 38.30 -2.25 -3.62
C GLY A 37 37.62 -1.17 -2.77
N LEU A 38 38.42 -0.17 -2.37
CA LEU A 38 37.95 0.92 -1.51
C LEU A 38 36.94 1.84 -2.23
N GLY A 39 37.20 2.16 -3.50
CA GLY A 39 36.31 3.02 -4.29
C GLY A 39 34.94 2.40 -4.53
N GLY A 40 34.90 1.11 -4.90
CA GLY A 40 33.64 0.38 -5.05
C GLY A 40 32.88 0.27 -3.73
N SER A 41 33.59 -0.03 -2.63
CA SER A 41 33.00 -0.06 -1.29
C SER A 41 32.38 1.27 -0.87
N LEU A 42 33.07 2.39 -1.15
CA LEU A 42 32.55 3.73 -0.87
C LEU A 42 31.28 4.03 -1.68
N LEU A 43 31.29 3.70 -2.98
CA LEU A 43 30.14 3.93 -3.85
C LEU A 43 28.91 3.12 -3.40
N VAL A 44 29.10 1.84 -3.07
CA VAL A 44 28.01 0.99 -2.55
C VAL A 44 27.50 1.51 -1.20
N ALA A 45 28.38 1.96 -0.31
CA ALA A 45 27.98 2.55 0.96
C ALA A 45 27.15 3.84 0.77
N LEU A 46 27.55 4.71 -0.16
CA LEU A 46 26.78 5.92 -0.51
C LEU A 46 25.42 5.57 -1.11
N ALA A 47 25.38 4.59 -2.03
CA ALA A 47 24.13 4.13 -2.63
C ALA A 47 23.19 3.49 -1.60
N LEU A 48 23.72 2.72 -0.65
CA LEU A 48 22.95 2.17 0.46
C LEU A 48 22.38 3.29 1.36
N ALA A 49 23.20 4.29 1.71
CA ALA A 49 22.76 5.43 2.50
C ALA A 49 21.65 6.22 1.78
N ALA A 50 21.81 6.50 0.49
CA ALA A 50 20.79 7.15 -0.32
C ALA A 50 19.48 6.34 -0.36
N ASN A 51 19.57 5.01 -0.53
CA ASN A 51 18.41 4.13 -0.53
C ASN A 51 17.67 4.18 0.82
N VAL A 52 18.39 4.12 1.94
CA VAL A 52 17.79 4.26 3.29
C VAL A 52 17.12 5.62 3.47
N CYS A 53 17.76 6.70 3.03
CA CYS A 53 17.19 8.05 3.10
C CYS A 53 15.89 8.18 2.31
N VAL A 54 15.85 7.68 1.06
CA VAL A 54 14.64 7.70 0.23
C VAL A 54 13.51 6.90 0.88
N GLN A 55 13.82 5.71 1.40
CA GLN A 55 12.82 4.89 2.08
C GLN A 55 12.31 5.57 3.37
N ALA A 56 13.17 6.22 4.14
CA ALA A 56 12.77 6.98 5.32
C ALA A 56 11.84 8.16 4.97
N VAL A 57 12.17 8.92 3.92
CA VAL A 57 11.30 10.00 3.42
C VAL A 57 9.95 9.46 2.97
N PHE A 58 9.93 8.33 2.25
CA PHE A 58 8.69 7.70 1.81
C PHE A 58 7.81 7.30 3.01
N VAL A 59 8.38 6.64 4.02
CA VAL A 59 7.64 6.27 5.24
C VAL A 59 7.12 7.51 5.96
N LEU A 60 7.91 8.58 6.05
CA LEU A 60 7.48 9.84 6.64
C LEU A 60 6.28 10.44 5.88
N LEU A 61 6.31 10.43 4.55
CA LEU A 61 5.20 10.90 3.72
C LEU A 61 3.93 10.07 3.94
N VAL A 62 4.06 8.74 4.01
CA VAL A 62 2.94 7.84 4.29
C VAL A 62 2.32 8.15 5.65
N VAL A 63 3.14 8.26 6.71
CA VAL A 63 2.63 8.53 8.06
C VAL A 63 1.97 9.90 8.17
N THR A 64 2.52 10.91 7.49
CA THR A 64 2.01 12.28 7.57
C THR A 64 0.76 12.52 6.72
N ASN A 65 0.65 11.88 5.55
CA ASN A 65 -0.39 12.18 4.57
C ASN A 65 -1.43 11.06 4.39
N LEU A 66 -1.06 9.79 4.59
CA LEU A 66 -1.92 8.65 4.23
C LEU A 66 -2.54 7.95 5.44
N VAL A 67 -1.98 8.12 6.65
CA VAL A 67 -2.47 7.43 7.85
C VAL A 67 -3.61 8.19 8.54
N LYS A 68 -3.70 9.51 8.39
CA LYS A 68 -4.78 10.29 9.01
C LYS A 68 -6.08 10.09 8.23
N GLN A 69 -7.04 9.39 8.85
CA GLN A 69 -8.40 9.31 8.34
C GLN A 69 -8.99 10.74 8.30
N GLN A 70 -9.25 11.23 7.08
CA GLN A 70 -9.75 12.60 6.87
C GLN A 70 -11.19 12.81 7.34
N PHE A 71 -11.93 11.72 7.57
CA PHE A 71 -13.31 11.75 8.06
C PHE A 71 -13.36 11.46 9.56
N SER A 72 -13.87 12.42 10.32
CA SER A 72 -14.26 12.21 11.70
C SER A 72 -15.45 11.24 11.79
N GLN A 73 -15.73 10.71 12.98
CA GLN A 73 -16.94 9.90 13.18
C GLN A 73 -18.21 10.70 12.89
N GLU A 74 -18.20 12.01 13.17
CA GLU A 74 -19.31 12.92 12.86
C GLU A 74 -19.53 13.04 11.34
N ASP A 75 -18.45 13.15 10.56
CA ASP A 75 -18.54 13.17 9.09
C ASP A 75 -19.11 11.86 8.54
N LEU A 76 -18.67 10.73 9.09
CA LEU A 76 -19.16 9.40 8.70
C LEU A 76 -20.65 9.24 9.04
N ASP A 77 -21.08 9.72 10.19
CA ASP A 77 -22.49 9.70 10.57
C ASP A 77 -23.33 10.66 9.73
N GLY A 78 -22.78 11.83 9.36
CA GLY A 78 -23.39 12.76 8.41
C GLY A 78 -23.57 12.14 7.02
N LEU A 79 -22.52 11.50 6.48
CA LEU A 79 -22.56 10.76 5.20
C LEU A 79 -23.58 9.62 5.24
N ARG A 80 -23.63 8.87 6.35
CA ARG A 80 -24.61 7.80 6.57
C ARG A 80 -26.03 8.36 6.63
N ALA A 81 -26.23 9.45 7.36
CA ALA A 81 -27.52 10.11 7.48
C ALA A 81 -28.01 10.66 6.13
N TRP A 82 -27.13 11.29 5.35
CA TRP A 82 -27.42 11.73 3.99
C TRP A 82 -27.85 10.56 3.11
N ARG A 83 -27.12 9.44 3.15
CA ARG A 83 -27.43 8.25 2.35
C ARG A 83 -28.82 7.70 2.66
N TYR A 84 -29.19 7.60 3.93
CA TYR A 84 -30.50 7.07 4.34
C TYR A 84 -31.65 8.05 4.13
N LYS A 85 -31.45 9.34 4.39
CA LYS A 85 -32.53 10.33 4.43
C LYS A 85 -32.76 11.03 3.09
N ILE A 86 -31.72 11.20 2.29
CA ILE A 86 -31.74 12.06 1.10
C ILE A 86 -31.38 11.24 -0.14
N GLY A 87 -30.29 10.47 -0.07
CA GLY A 87 -29.73 9.78 -1.22
C GLY A 87 -30.70 8.84 -1.95
N HIS A 88 -31.56 8.15 -1.21
CA HIS A 88 -32.56 7.20 -1.72
C HIS A 88 -33.99 7.75 -1.74
N ASP A 89 -34.22 8.99 -1.31
CA ASP A 89 -35.55 9.57 -1.24
C ASP A 89 -36.01 10.03 -2.63
N ALA A 90 -37.12 9.47 -3.10
CA ALA A 90 -37.71 9.72 -4.41
C ALA A 90 -38.09 11.20 -4.64
N ARG A 91 -38.29 11.97 -3.57
CA ARG A 91 -38.60 13.41 -3.64
C ARG A 91 -37.43 14.25 -4.15
N PHE A 92 -36.20 13.79 -3.91
CA PHE A 92 -34.97 14.46 -4.37
C PHE A 92 -34.37 13.80 -5.62
N GLY A 93 -35.05 12.78 -6.16
CA GLY A 93 -34.73 12.19 -7.46
C GLY A 93 -34.96 13.18 -8.61
N SER A 94 -34.35 12.92 -9.76
CA SER A 94 -34.51 13.82 -10.90
C SER A 94 -35.95 13.74 -11.46
N GLY A 95 -36.62 14.86 -11.67
CA GLY A 95 -38.00 14.88 -12.18
C GLY A 95 -38.19 14.30 -13.59
N ARG A 96 -37.10 13.93 -14.30
CA ARG A 96 -37.11 13.38 -15.67
C ARG A 96 -36.63 11.92 -15.75
N SER A 97 -35.85 11.46 -14.78
CA SER A 97 -35.32 10.09 -14.72
C SER A 97 -35.50 9.56 -13.30
N SER A 98 -36.10 8.39 -13.15
CA SER A 98 -36.37 7.73 -11.86
C SER A 98 -35.10 7.22 -11.16
N SER A 99 -33.96 7.90 -11.33
CA SER A 99 -32.69 7.56 -10.69
C SER A 99 -32.57 8.27 -9.35
N SER A 100 -32.02 7.54 -8.38
CA SER A 100 -31.74 8.06 -7.04
C SER A 100 -30.54 9.02 -7.06
N LEU A 101 -30.43 9.90 -6.06
CA LEU A 101 -29.26 10.76 -5.93
C LEU A 101 -27.98 9.95 -5.70
N VAL A 102 -28.05 8.83 -4.98
CA VAL A 102 -26.90 7.92 -4.80
C VAL A 102 -26.40 7.40 -6.15
N GLU A 103 -27.31 6.96 -7.02
CA GLU A 103 -26.94 6.45 -8.35
C GLU A 103 -26.25 7.51 -9.19
N ARG A 104 -26.72 8.77 -9.11
CA ARG A 104 -26.13 9.89 -9.85
C ARG A 104 -24.77 10.30 -9.30
N VAL A 105 -24.58 10.32 -7.97
CA VAL A 105 -23.25 10.52 -7.35
C VAL A 105 -22.30 9.42 -7.79
N CYS A 106 -22.72 8.15 -7.76
CA CYS A 106 -21.89 7.02 -8.17
C CYS A 106 -21.54 7.02 -9.66
N ASN A 107 -22.38 7.62 -10.51
CA ASN A 107 -22.14 7.79 -11.94
C ASN A 107 -21.41 9.09 -12.30
N ASN A 108 -20.89 9.84 -11.30
CA ASN A 108 -20.21 11.13 -11.49
C ASN A 108 -21.02 12.13 -12.35
N ASP A 109 -22.33 12.20 -12.11
CA ASP A 109 -23.19 13.13 -12.84
C ASP A 109 -22.84 14.59 -12.46
N LEU A 110 -22.27 15.32 -13.44
CA LEU A 110 -21.78 16.69 -13.32
C LEU A 110 -22.86 17.71 -12.93
N THR A 111 -24.14 17.35 -13.03
CA THR A 111 -25.25 18.22 -12.63
C THR A 111 -25.50 18.23 -11.12
N LEU A 112 -24.76 17.45 -10.33
CA LEU A 112 -24.82 17.44 -8.86
C LEU A 112 -23.94 18.50 -8.18
N GLU A 113 -23.04 19.17 -8.91
CA GLU A 113 -22.10 20.20 -8.40
C GLU A 113 -22.80 21.49 -7.87
N MET A 114 -24.13 21.53 -7.82
CA MET A 114 -24.89 22.68 -7.34
C MET A 114 -25.42 22.43 -5.92
N ALA A 115 -24.55 22.61 -4.91
CA ALA A 115 -24.94 22.62 -3.50
C ALA A 115 -24.50 23.92 -2.79
N THR A 116 -25.31 24.95 -3.03
CA THR A 116 -25.78 25.95 -2.06
C THR A 116 -24.76 26.88 -1.37
N ASP A 117 -24.56 28.05 -1.98
CA ASP A 117 -24.34 29.30 -1.24
C ASP A 117 -25.68 29.67 -0.57
N GLN A 118 -25.76 29.60 0.77
CA GLN A 118 -26.91 30.12 1.52
C GLN A 118 -26.51 31.44 2.18
N VAL A 119 -27.13 32.53 1.73
CA VAL A 119 -27.22 33.81 2.47
C VAL A 119 -28.34 33.76 3.50
#